data_AF-A0A356KTW9-F1
#
_entry.id   AF-A0A356KTW9-F1
#
_cell.length_a   1.000
_cell.length_b   1.000
_cell.length_c   1.000
_cell.angle_alpha   90.00
_cell.angle_beta   90.00
_cell.angle_gamma   90.00
#
_symmetry.space_group_name_H-M   'P 1'
#
loop_
_entity.id
_entity.type
_entity.pdbx_description
1 polymer ?
#
loop_
_entity_poly.entity_id
_entity_poly.type
_entity_poly.pdbx_seq_one_letter_code
_entity_poly.pdbx_strand_id
1 'polypeptide(L)'
;MSEIPYASIQPLIADQQVNGSSVRVTFRCPQSGFSVDSSAGIKKGQSLSDVAMASAKRSLWWSLRSTLLRMISSSLGHGVAGRVGRDVGNQFLRQAGQGVQYSNEEIQAAVVDAFTRVQSKFRHDGNQWTAAHGLGAEGAPVGDFQRQLQQAMPSEPYDRGVLARLLVEVAKADGQLAAEEERFLSTYLDPSFGTPRQLAQRPNLTAIELDETSAGAVRETLVMLGWALALSDQNLNPGEQARLDEVASGLKVAAGRAAELRSYAANFLVEQALEHAYPSGHRDERAHAAAIALAGKLGLSQEETERADVRFRKARGIV
;
A
#
# COMPACT_ATOMS: atom_id res chain seq x y z
N MET A 1 24.61 6.95 18.12
CA MET A 1 23.16 6.80 17.91
C MET A 1 22.56 6.46 19.26
N SER A 2 21.65 7.29 19.78
CA SER A 2 20.96 6.99 21.04
C SER A 2 20.12 5.73 20.85
N GLU A 3 20.24 4.78 21.77
CA GLU A 3 19.46 3.54 21.73
C GLU A 3 17.97 3.86 21.90
N ILE A 4 17.10 3.41 20.99
CA ILE A 4 15.67 3.66 21.04
C ILE A 4 15.03 2.62 21.96
N PRO A 5 14.56 2.98 23.16
CA PRO A 5 13.97 1.99 24.06
C PRO A 5 12.61 1.53 23.52
N TYR A 6 12.31 0.24 23.64
CA TYR A 6 11.02 -0.34 23.25
C TYR A 6 9.83 0.43 23.85
N ALA A 7 9.95 0.87 25.11
CA ALA A 7 8.93 1.66 25.80
C ALA A 7 8.56 2.97 25.07
N SER A 8 9.52 3.61 24.37
CA SER A 8 9.24 4.84 23.63
C SER A 8 8.41 4.59 22.36
N ILE A 9 8.55 3.43 21.73
CA ILE A 9 7.86 3.08 20.47
C ILE A 9 6.58 2.29 20.71
N GLN A 10 6.37 1.75 21.91
CA GLN A 10 5.20 0.96 22.26
C GLN A 10 3.86 1.66 21.94
N PRO A 11 3.67 2.97 22.19
CA PRO A 11 2.44 3.66 21.84
C PRO A 11 2.15 3.72 20.34
N LEU A 12 3.16 3.50 19.49
CA LEU A 12 3.00 3.47 18.05
C LEU A 12 2.57 2.10 17.51
N ILE A 13 2.67 1.02 18.28
CA ILE A 13 2.42 -0.34 17.76
C ILE A 13 0.90 -0.53 17.59
N ALA A 14 0.43 -0.57 16.35
CA ALA A 14 -0.98 -0.79 16.02
C ALA A 14 -1.30 -2.27 15.77
N ASP A 15 -0.36 -3.03 15.18
CA ASP A 15 -0.45 -4.47 14.97
C ASP A 15 0.94 -5.10 15.12
N GLN A 16 1.00 -6.31 15.66
CA GLN A 16 2.23 -7.08 15.83
C GLN A 16 1.95 -8.56 15.57
N GLN A 17 2.64 -9.13 14.59
CA GLN A 17 2.51 -10.54 14.21
C GLN A 17 3.89 -11.22 14.23
N VAL A 18 4.00 -12.30 15.01
CA VAL A 18 5.19 -13.15 15.05
C VAL A 18 5.02 -14.28 14.05
N ASN A 19 5.84 -14.28 13.01
CA ASN A 19 5.82 -15.26 11.92
C ASN A 19 7.13 -16.03 11.90
N GLY A 20 7.18 -17.16 12.63
CA GLY A 20 8.38 -17.98 12.74
C GLY A 20 9.53 -17.19 13.35
N SER A 21 10.61 -16.99 12.59
CA SER A 21 11.81 -16.24 13.00
C SER A 21 11.75 -14.75 12.69
N SER A 22 10.57 -14.16 12.48
CA SER A 22 10.44 -12.74 12.17
C SER A 22 9.23 -12.12 12.86
N VAL A 23 9.33 -10.81 13.13
CA VAL A 23 8.20 -10.00 13.59
C VAL A 23 7.83 -9.02 12.48
N ARG A 24 6.54 -8.96 12.14
CA ARG A 24 5.93 -7.89 11.34
C ARG A 24 5.19 -6.97 12.30
N VAL A 25 5.44 -5.67 12.19
CA VAL A 25 4.84 -4.64 13.04
C VAL A 25 4.27 -3.54 12.16
N THR A 26 3.05 -3.11 12.46
CA THR A 26 2.46 -1.89 11.92
C THR A 26 2.62 -0.78 12.95
N PHE A 27 3.37 0.26 12.62
CA PHE A 27 3.52 1.44 13.46
C PHE A 27 2.53 2.52 13.00
N ARG A 28 1.62 2.97 13.87
CA ARG A 28 0.67 4.06 13.64
C ARG A 28 0.97 5.24 14.55
N CYS A 29 1.12 6.42 13.97
CA CYS A 29 1.17 7.67 14.72
C CYS A 29 -0.23 7.95 15.31
N PRO A 30 -0.38 8.10 16.64
CA PRO A 30 -1.68 8.31 17.28
C PRO A 30 -2.30 9.66 16.92
N GLN A 31 -1.49 10.67 16.60
CA GLN A 31 -1.96 12.01 16.27
C GLN A 31 -2.44 12.12 14.81
N SER A 32 -1.63 11.62 13.86
CA SER A 32 -1.93 11.77 12.42
C SER A 32 -2.64 10.56 11.81
N GLY A 33 -2.70 9.42 12.50
CA GLY A 33 -3.17 8.15 11.93
C GLY A 33 -2.23 7.52 10.90
N PHE A 34 -1.12 8.20 10.55
CA PHE A 34 -0.10 7.71 9.62
C PHE A 34 0.40 6.34 10.07
N SER A 35 0.29 5.33 9.21
CA SER A 35 0.70 3.96 9.52
C SER A 35 1.80 3.49 8.55
N VAL A 36 2.81 2.79 9.07
CA VAL A 36 3.86 2.15 8.27
C VAL A 36 4.14 0.75 8.78
N ASP A 37 4.21 -0.20 7.86
CA ASP A 37 4.60 -1.57 8.16
C ASP A 37 6.11 -1.73 8.08
N SER A 38 6.67 -2.48 9.03
CA SER A 38 8.05 -2.91 9.00
C SER A 38 8.16 -4.35 9.50
N SER A 39 9.25 -5.01 9.16
CA SER A 39 9.57 -6.31 9.73
C SER A 39 11.04 -6.44 10.03
N ALA A 40 11.38 -7.29 10.99
CA ALA A 40 12.74 -7.68 11.31
C ALA A 40 12.79 -9.14 11.74
N GLY A 41 13.94 -9.78 11.49
CA GLY A 41 14.20 -11.13 11.99
C GLY A 41 14.43 -11.12 13.49
N ILE A 42 13.90 -12.12 14.19
CA ILE A 42 14.20 -12.38 15.58
C ILE A 42 15.57 -13.07 15.63
N LYS A 43 16.59 -12.31 16.04
CA LYS A 43 17.95 -12.83 16.13
C LYS A 43 18.09 -13.62 17.43
N LYS A 44 18.14 -14.94 17.35
CA LYS A 44 18.82 -15.74 18.39
C LYS A 44 20.31 -15.48 18.29
N GLY A 45 20.99 -15.34 19.44
CA GLY A 45 22.38 -14.91 19.58
C GLY A 45 23.27 -15.08 18.34
N GLN A 46 23.76 -13.92 17.85
CA GLN A 46 24.82 -13.71 16.85
C GLN A 46 24.83 -14.57 15.56
N SER A 47 24.43 -13.96 14.44
CA SER A 47 25.36 -13.42 13.43
C SER A 47 24.58 -12.89 12.23
N LEU A 48 25.08 -11.79 11.67
CA LEU A 48 24.58 -11.13 10.47
C LEU A 48 25.46 -11.56 9.29
N SER A 49 24.87 -12.20 8.30
CA SER A 49 25.46 -12.29 6.96
C SER A 49 24.39 -12.30 5.88
N ASP A 50 24.77 -11.69 4.76
CA ASP A 50 23.92 -11.09 3.74
C ASP A 50 23.27 -12.07 2.76
N VAL A 51 22.13 -11.66 2.20
CA VAL A 51 21.58 -12.26 0.99
C VAL A 51 21.28 -11.21 -0.09
N ALA A 52 22.15 -11.24 -1.09
CA ALA A 52 22.06 -11.00 -2.53
C ALA A 52 20.94 -10.11 -3.13
N MET A 53 21.41 -9.05 -3.81
CA MET A 53 20.68 -8.20 -4.75
C MET A 53 20.69 -8.77 -6.18
N ALA A 54 19.61 -9.46 -6.55
CA ALA A 54 19.10 -9.49 -7.93
C ALA A 54 17.57 -9.31 -7.98
N SER A 55 16.93 -9.18 -6.80
CA SER A 55 15.48 -9.12 -6.61
C SER A 55 14.91 -7.70 -6.54
N ALA A 56 15.74 -6.66 -6.70
CA ALA A 56 15.36 -5.28 -6.38
C ALA A 56 14.15 -4.77 -7.19
N LYS A 57 14.11 -5.01 -8.51
CA LYS A 57 12.97 -4.59 -9.37
C LYS A 57 11.69 -5.34 -9.00
N ARG A 58 11.73 -6.67 -8.90
CA ARG A 58 10.56 -7.50 -8.58
C ARG A 58 10.04 -7.24 -7.16
N SER A 59 10.93 -7.03 -6.19
CA SER A 59 10.57 -6.73 -4.80
C SER A 59 9.95 -5.34 -4.63
N LEU A 60 10.43 -4.34 -5.38
CA LEU A 60 9.87 -3.00 -5.38
C LEU A 60 8.43 -3.04 -5.91
N TRP A 61 8.16 -3.78 -6.99
CA TRP A 61 6.79 -3.91 -7.53
C TRP A 61 5.83 -4.64 -6.59
N TRP A 62 6.29 -5.74 -5.99
CA TRP A 62 5.48 -6.43 -5.00
C TRP A 62 5.19 -5.53 -3.79
N SER A 63 6.13 -4.67 -3.39
CA SER A 63 5.93 -3.67 -2.35
C SER A 63 4.91 -2.59 -2.74
N LEU A 64 4.90 -2.15 -4.00
CA LEU A 64 3.97 -1.14 -4.51
C LEU A 64 2.55 -1.67 -4.63
N ARG A 65 2.40 -2.83 -5.29
CA ARG A 65 1.11 -3.52 -5.43
C ARG A 65 0.52 -3.78 -4.04
N SER A 66 1.33 -4.32 -3.13
CA SER A 66 0.89 -4.59 -1.75
C SER A 66 0.57 -3.34 -0.94
N THR A 67 1.19 -2.20 -1.21
CA THR A 67 0.86 -0.93 -0.54
C THR A 67 -0.48 -0.40 -1.03
N LEU A 68 -0.68 -0.36 -2.36
CA LEU A 68 -1.95 0.03 -2.99
C LEU A 68 -3.11 -0.83 -2.47
N LEU A 69 -2.98 -2.16 -2.52
CA LEU A 69 -4.06 -3.04 -2.08
C LEU A 69 -4.22 -3.07 -0.56
N ARG A 70 -3.20 -2.79 0.25
CA ARG A 70 -3.38 -2.58 1.70
C ARG A 70 -4.23 -1.36 1.99
N MET A 71 -4.02 -0.26 1.26
CA MET A 71 -4.86 0.93 1.37
C MET A 71 -6.31 0.58 1.01
N ILE A 72 -6.53 -0.13 -0.09
CA ILE A 72 -7.87 -0.60 -0.49
C ILE A 72 -8.46 -1.59 0.52
N SER A 73 -7.70 -2.57 1.02
CA SER A 73 -8.23 -3.59 1.92
C SER A 73 -8.57 -3.02 3.30
N SER A 74 -7.78 -2.05 3.77
CA SER A 74 -8.06 -1.33 5.03
C SER A 74 -9.40 -0.59 4.97
N SER A 75 -9.81 -0.20 3.76
CA SER A 75 -11.00 0.58 3.52
C SER A 75 -12.22 -0.29 3.16
N LEU A 76 -12.00 -1.43 2.50
CA LEU A 76 -13.05 -2.41 2.16
C LEU A 76 -13.67 -3.12 3.38
N GLY A 77 -13.17 -2.88 4.60
CA GLY A 77 -13.81 -3.35 5.82
C GLY A 77 -13.28 -4.68 6.33
N HIS A 78 -12.03 -5.04 5.99
CA HIS A 78 -11.25 -5.93 6.85
C HIS A 78 -10.99 -5.23 8.19
N GLY A 79 -12.04 -5.13 8.99
CA GLY A 79 -11.98 -4.73 10.36
C GLY A 79 -11.01 -5.63 11.10
N VAL A 80 -9.84 -5.08 11.38
CA VAL A 80 -9.11 -5.33 12.63
C VAL A 80 -10.08 -5.21 13.83
N ALA A 81 -11.20 -4.50 13.68
CA ALA A 81 -12.35 -4.43 14.59
C ALA A 81 -13.17 -5.73 14.81
N GLY A 82 -12.92 -6.83 14.09
CA GLY A 82 -13.57 -8.13 14.34
C GLY A 82 -12.73 -9.15 15.13
N ARG A 83 -11.43 -8.90 15.32
CA ARG A 83 -10.50 -9.84 15.97
C ARG A 83 -9.56 -9.23 17.02
N VAL A 84 -9.64 -7.92 17.30
CA VAL A 84 -8.80 -7.27 18.34
C VAL A 84 -9.57 -6.98 19.65
N GLY A 85 -10.79 -7.50 19.81
CA GLY A 85 -11.66 -7.20 20.96
C GLY A 85 -11.45 -8.00 22.25
N ARG A 86 -10.57 -9.01 22.29
CA ARG A 86 -10.26 -9.81 23.49
C ARG A 86 -9.14 -10.78 23.11
N ASP A 87 -7.87 -10.39 23.25
CA ASP A 87 -6.75 -11.36 23.37
C ASP A 87 -5.34 -10.71 23.51
N VAL A 88 -5.22 -9.47 24.00
CA VAL A 88 -3.90 -8.91 24.34
C VAL A 88 -3.26 -9.59 25.58
N GLY A 89 -4.00 -10.49 26.25
CA GLY A 89 -3.49 -11.30 27.38
C GLY A 89 -3.29 -12.80 27.11
N ASN A 90 -3.91 -13.39 26.08
CA ASN A 90 -3.98 -14.86 25.94
C ASN A 90 -3.43 -15.44 24.63
N GLN A 91 -3.02 -14.60 23.67
CA GLN A 91 -2.49 -15.09 22.39
C GLN A 91 -1.06 -15.66 22.49
N PHE A 92 -0.43 -15.64 23.66
CA PHE A 92 0.81 -16.36 23.96
C PHE A 92 0.62 -17.88 24.15
N LEU A 93 -0.61 -18.38 24.33
CA LEU A 93 -0.86 -19.79 24.66
C LEU A 93 -1.36 -20.67 23.50
N ARG A 94 -1.61 -20.12 22.30
CA ARG A 94 -2.19 -20.90 21.17
C ARG A 94 -1.26 -21.13 19.98
N GLN A 95 0.04 -20.96 20.15
CA GLN A 95 1.06 -21.42 19.19
C GLN A 95 1.81 -22.65 19.74
N ALA A 96 1.09 -23.59 20.34
CA ALA A 96 1.60 -24.91 20.71
C ALA A 96 1.53 -25.85 19.50
N GLY A 97 2.43 -25.63 18.54
CA GLY A 97 2.62 -26.48 17.36
C GLY A 97 4.03 -26.32 16.82
N GLN A 98 5.01 -26.96 17.47
CA GLN A 98 6.40 -27.15 17.02
C GLN A 98 7.12 -25.91 16.43
N GLY A 99 6.87 -24.72 16.97
CA GLY A 99 7.62 -23.51 16.65
C GLY A 99 8.73 -23.26 17.67
N VAL A 100 9.87 -22.78 17.20
CA VAL A 100 10.93 -22.22 18.04
C VAL A 100 10.31 -21.13 18.93
N GLN A 101 10.33 -21.32 20.25
CA GLN A 101 9.90 -20.28 21.19
C GLN A 101 11.01 -19.21 21.30
N TYR A 102 10.60 -17.95 21.20
CA TYR A 102 11.46 -16.77 21.39
C TYR A 102 11.08 -16.07 22.70
N SER A 103 12.05 -15.46 23.36
CA SER A 103 11.77 -14.69 24.57
C SER A 103 11.07 -13.36 24.23
N ASN A 104 10.38 -12.78 25.22
CA ASN A 104 9.77 -11.45 25.05
C ASN A 104 10.82 -10.39 24.71
N GLU A 105 12.03 -10.52 25.26
CA GLU A 105 13.14 -9.60 24.99
C GLU A 105 13.62 -9.72 23.54
N GLU A 106 13.72 -10.93 23.00
CA GLU A 106 14.08 -11.17 21.59
C GLU A 106 13.04 -10.58 20.64
N ILE A 107 11.75 -10.71 20.97
CA ILE A 107 10.65 -10.10 20.22
C ILE A 107 10.72 -8.57 20.31
N GLN A 108 10.92 -8.00 21.49
CA GLN A 108 11.04 -6.54 21.67
C GLN A 108 12.23 -5.96 20.91
N ALA A 109 13.38 -6.65 20.94
CA ALA A 109 14.56 -6.27 20.16
C ALA A 109 14.26 -6.29 18.65
N ALA A 110 13.56 -7.32 18.16
CA ALA A 110 13.12 -7.37 16.77
C ALA A 110 12.15 -6.23 16.41
N VAL A 111 11.25 -5.83 17.32
CA VAL A 111 10.35 -4.69 17.11
C VAL A 111 11.14 -3.38 17.05
N VAL A 112 12.13 -3.17 17.91
CA VAL A 112 13.03 -1.99 17.87
C VAL A 112 13.84 -1.98 16.57
N ASP A 113 14.39 -3.12 16.15
CA ASP A 113 15.07 -3.27 14.86
C ASP A 113 14.12 -2.92 13.69
N ALA A 114 12.86 -3.37 13.74
CA ALA A 114 11.84 -3.04 12.75
C ALA A 114 11.51 -1.55 12.75
N PHE A 115 11.38 -0.91 13.92
CA PHE A 115 11.13 0.52 14.04
C PHE A 115 12.30 1.33 13.50
N THR A 116 13.54 0.93 13.81
CA THR A 116 14.76 1.63 13.36
C THR A 116 14.82 1.74 11.84
N ARG A 117 14.35 0.71 11.11
CA ARG A 117 14.25 0.72 9.63
C ARG A 117 13.27 1.78 9.09
N VAL A 118 12.27 2.16 9.88
CA VAL A 118 11.25 3.15 9.50
C VAL A 118 11.35 4.43 10.34
N GLN A 119 12.41 4.58 11.14
CA GLN A 119 12.57 5.68 12.09
C GLN A 119 12.51 7.04 11.38
N SER A 120 13.05 7.14 10.16
CA SER A 120 13.02 8.36 9.34
C SER A 120 11.60 8.85 9.01
N LYS A 121 10.58 8.00 9.16
CA LYS A 121 9.16 8.37 8.99
C LYS A 121 8.54 8.95 10.27
N PHE A 122 9.29 8.98 11.38
CA PHE A 122 8.86 9.52 12.66
C PHE A 122 9.87 10.54 13.20
N ARG A 123 9.39 11.54 13.93
CA ARG A 123 10.20 12.50 14.67
C ARG A 123 9.84 12.41 16.14
N HIS A 124 10.85 12.25 16.99
CA HIS A 124 10.67 12.33 18.43
C HIS A 124 10.57 13.80 18.86
N ASP A 125 9.47 14.22 19.47
CA ASP A 125 9.26 15.60 19.95
C ASP A 125 9.84 15.84 21.36
N GLY A 126 10.53 14.85 21.92
CA GLY A 126 11.05 14.84 23.28
C GLY A 126 10.23 13.99 24.24
N ASN A 127 8.94 13.77 23.96
CA ASN A 127 8.06 12.98 24.81
C ASN A 127 7.37 11.81 24.07
N GLN A 128 7.15 11.96 22.77
CA GLN A 128 6.46 10.99 21.93
C GLN A 128 7.02 11.02 20.51
N TRP A 129 6.90 9.88 19.83
CA TRP A 129 7.12 9.82 18.40
C TRP A 129 5.89 10.35 17.66
N THR A 130 6.10 11.39 16.87
CA THR A 130 5.12 11.93 15.93
C THR A 130 5.54 11.55 14.52
N ALA A 131 4.62 11.55 13.55
CA ALA A 131 5.04 11.34 12.17
C ALA A 131 5.94 12.51 11.72
N ALA A 132 7.00 12.21 10.96
CA ALA A 132 7.90 13.24 10.47
C ALA A 132 7.13 14.26 9.59
N HIS A 133 7.58 15.52 9.55
CA HIS A 133 6.91 16.59 8.79
C HIS A 133 6.59 16.12 7.36
N GLY A 134 5.35 16.36 6.93
CA GLY A 134 4.88 15.93 5.61
C GLY A 134 4.18 14.56 5.60
N LEU A 135 4.31 13.75 6.65
CA LEU A 135 3.63 12.46 6.79
C LEU A 135 2.43 12.60 7.73
N GLY A 136 1.38 13.25 7.25
CA GLY A 136 0.15 13.44 8.03
C GLY A 136 0.20 14.57 9.07
N ALA A 137 1.21 15.46 9.00
CA ALA A 137 1.09 16.77 9.65
C ALA A 137 0.04 17.61 8.93
N GLU A 138 -0.83 18.32 9.66
CA GLU A 138 -1.71 19.34 9.10
C GLU A 138 -0.89 20.29 8.19
N GLY A 139 -1.22 20.34 6.90
CA GLY A 139 -0.54 21.18 5.91
C GLY A 139 0.51 20.49 5.02
N ALA A 140 0.81 19.21 5.24
CA ALA A 140 1.56 18.43 4.26
C ALA A 140 0.77 18.35 2.94
N PRO A 141 1.37 18.59 1.77
CA PRO A 141 0.66 18.44 0.50
C PRO A 141 0.32 16.96 0.29
N VAL A 142 -0.91 16.58 0.64
CA VAL A 142 -1.49 15.28 0.31
C VAL A 142 -1.63 15.20 -1.20
N GLY A 143 -0.92 14.25 -1.82
CA GLY A 143 -1.02 13.99 -3.24
C GLY A 143 -2.47 13.70 -3.67
N ASP A 144 -2.82 14.04 -4.90
CA ASP A 144 -4.21 14.01 -5.36
C ASP A 144 -4.85 12.62 -5.26
N PHE A 145 -4.06 11.55 -5.47
CA PHE A 145 -4.49 10.17 -5.26
C PHE A 145 -4.96 9.90 -3.83
N GLN A 146 -4.14 10.29 -2.84
CA GLN A 146 -4.45 10.08 -1.42
C GLN A 146 -5.63 10.95 -0.98
N ARG A 147 -5.73 12.17 -1.52
CA ARG A 147 -6.86 13.07 -1.27
C ARG A 147 -8.16 12.47 -1.78
N GLN A 148 -8.17 11.97 -3.01
CA GLN A 148 -9.33 11.30 -3.61
C GLN A 148 -9.76 10.10 -2.76
N LEU A 149 -8.81 9.25 -2.33
CA LEU A 149 -9.10 8.12 -1.46
C LEU A 149 -9.69 8.53 -0.11
N GLN A 150 -9.19 9.60 0.50
CA GLN A 150 -9.71 10.09 1.78
C GLN A 150 -11.11 10.69 1.65
N GLN A 151 -11.41 11.35 0.53
CA GLN A 151 -12.67 12.05 0.32
C GLN A 151 -13.81 11.12 -0.05
N ALA A 152 -13.54 10.09 -0.85
CA ALA A 152 -14.60 9.33 -1.52
C ALA A 152 -14.28 7.85 -1.66
N MET A 153 -13.90 7.23 -0.56
CA MET A 153 -13.73 5.79 -0.50
C MET A 153 -15.10 5.07 -0.56
N PRO A 154 -15.26 4.01 -1.39
CA PRO A 154 -16.49 3.23 -1.44
C PRO A 154 -16.88 2.60 -0.08
N SER A 155 -17.89 3.15 0.58
CA SER A 155 -18.41 2.62 1.86
C SER A 155 -19.55 1.62 1.67
N GLU A 156 -20.35 1.75 0.61
CA GLU A 156 -21.51 0.88 0.38
C GLU A 156 -21.08 -0.53 -0.05
N PRO A 157 -21.73 -1.60 0.46
CA PRO A 157 -21.39 -2.98 0.08
C PRO A 157 -21.47 -3.22 -1.43
N TYR A 158 -22.40 -2.56 -2.13
CA TYR A 158 -22.54 -2.67 -3.58
C TYR A 158 -21.30 -2.12 -4.30
N ASP A 159 -20.91 -0.88 -4.00
CA ASP A 159 -19.75 -0.23 -4.62
C ASP A 159 -18.45 -1.00 -4.34
N ARG A 160 -18.31 -1.54 -3.13
CA ARG A 160 -17.19 -2.41 -2.75
C ARG A 160 -17.15 -3.69 -3.56
N GLY A 161 -18.30 -4.30 -3.81
CA GLY A 161 -18.42 -5.46 -4.69
C GLY A 161 -18.10 -5.14 -6.16
N VAL A 162 -18.52 -3.97 -6.65
CA VAL A 162 -18.16 -3.46 -7.98
C VAL A 162 -16.66 -3.23 -8.08
N LEU A 163 -16.03 -2.61 -7.08
CA LEU A 163 -14.59 -2.43 -7.02
C LEU A 163 -13.85 -3.78 -7.08
N ALA A 164 -14.25 -4.75 -6.26
CA ALA A 164 -13.62 -6.07 -6.25
C ALA A 164 -13.68 -6.74 -7.63
N ARG A 165 -14.83 -6.67 -8.31
CA ARG A 165 -14.99 -7.18 -9.69
C ARG A 165 -14.14 -6.40 -10.69
N LEU A 166 -14.12 -5.07 -10.60
CA LEU A 166 -13.32 -4.21 -11.47
C LEU A 166 -11.84 -4.59 -11.39
N LEU A 167 -11.29 -4.73 -10.19
CA LEU A 167 -9.88 -5.10 -10.00
C LEU A 167 -9.55 -6.46 -10.63
N VAL A 168 -10.45 -7.44 -10.51
CA VAL A 168 -10.29 -8.75 -11.14
C VAL A 168 -10.43 -8.68 -12.66
N GLU A 169 -11.36 -7.87 -13.18
CA GLU A 169 -11.56 -7.68 -14.61
C GLU A 169 -10.38 -7.02 -15.30
N VAL A 170 -9.76 -6.04 -14.64
CA VAL A 170 -8.52 -5.41 -15.11
C VAL A 170 -7.39 -6.43 -15.10
N ALA A 171 -7.19 -7.17 -14.01
CA ALA A 171 -6.12 -8.16 -13.92
C ALA A 171 -6.25 -9.30 -14.95
N LYS A 172 -7.47 -9.68 -15.35
CA LYS A 172 -7.72 -10.73 -16.35
C LYS A 172 -7.90 -10.19 -17.78
N ALA A 173 -7.58 -8.93 -18.05
CA ALA A 173 -7.90 -8.29 -19.33
C ALA A 173 -7.22 -8.96 -20.55
N ASP A 174 -6.13 -9.70 -20.33
CA ASP A 174 -5.47 -10.55 -21.33
C ASP A 174 -6.16 -11.91 -21.56
N GLY A 175 -7.27 -12.16 -20.85
CA GLY A 175 -8.07 -13.37 -20.91
C GLY A 175 -7.77 -14.39 -19.82
N GLN A 176 -6.71 -14.22 -19.01
CA GLN A 176 -6.35 -15.18 -17.97
C GLN A 176 -5.90 -14.48 -16.68
N LEU A 177 -6.51 -14.86 -15.55
CA LEU A 177 -5.99 -14.42 -14.25
C LEU A 177 -4.80 -15.30 -13.86
N ALA A 178 -3.59 -14.75 -13.87
CA ALA A 178 -2.39 -15.50 -13.50
C ALA A 178 -2.42 -15.92 -12.01
N ALA A 179 -1.82 -17.07 -11.68
CA ALA A 179 -1.85 -17.62 -10.32
C ALA A 179 -1.24 -16.70 -9.25
N GLU A 180 -0.20 -15.93 -9.62
CA GLU A 180 0.39 -14.93 -8.73
C GLU A 180 -0.60 -13.80 -8.41
N GLU A 181 -1.36 -13.36 -9.40
CA GLU A 181 -2.36 -12.31 -9.26
C GLU A 181 -3.58 -12.78 -8.50
N GLU A 182 -4.02 -14.01 -8.74
CA GLU A 182 -5.08 -14.67 -7.96
C GLU A 182 -4.69 -14.72 -6.49
N ARG A 183 -3.49 -15.21 -6.17
CA ARG A 183 -2.99 -15.28 -4.79
C ARG A 183 -2.88 -13.90 -4.16
N PHE A 184 -2.40 -12.95 -4.95
CA PHE A 184 -2.24 -11.57 -4.54
C PHE A 184 -3.60 -10.93 -4.22
N LEU A 185 -4.56 -10.93 -5.15
CA LEU A 185 -5.91 -10.38 -4.95
C LEU A 185 -6.66 -11.08 -3.81
N SER A 186 -6.49 -12.40 -3.64
CA SER A 186 -7.10 -13.15 -2.54
C SER A 186 -6.66 -12.68 -1.16
N THR A 187 -5.51 -11.99 -1.06
CA THR A 187 -5.01 -11.45 0.21
C THR A 187 -5.74 -10.17 0.63
N TYR A 188 -6.41 -9.48 -0.31
CA TYR A 188 -6.93 -8.12 -0.08
C TYR A 188 -8.43 -7.97 -0.37
N LEU A 189 -8.99 -8.80 -1.24
CA LEU A 189 -10.43 -8.78 -1.52
C LEU A 189 -11.19 -9.42 -0.36
N ASP A 190 -12.34 -8.82 -0.01
CA ASP A 190 -13.25 -9.41 0.97
C ASP A 190 -13.82 -10.73 0.44
N PRO A 191 -13.61 -11.86 1.13
CA PRO A 191 -14.17 -13.13 0.71
C PRO A 191 -15.71 -13.13 0.64
N SER A 192 -16.40 -12.18 1.28
CA SER A 192 -17.86 -12.02 1.15
C SER A 192 -18.31 -11.69 -0.28
N PHE A 193 -17.43 -11.11 -1.10
CA PHE A 193 -17.72 -10.83 -2.52
C PHE A 193 -17.39 -12.00 -3.44
N GLY A 194 -16.73 -13.04 -2.93
CA GLY A 194 -16.25 -14.21 -3.67
C GLY A 194 -14.73 -14.20 -3.86
N THR A 195 -14.17 -15.36 -4.24
CA THR A 195 -12.74 -15.48 -4.54
C THR A 195 -12.40 -14.81 -5.88
N PRO A 196 -11.15 -14.38 -6.12
CA PRO A 196 -10.76 -13.80 -7.41
C PRO A 196 -11.11 -14.69 -8.61
N ARG A 197 -10.99 -16.02 -8.45
CA ARG A 197 -11.39 -16.99 -9.48
C ARG A 197 -12.90 -17.01 -9.73
N GLN A 198 -13.72 -16.97 -8.68
CA GLN A 198 -15.17 -16.87 -8.83
C GLN A 198 -15.56 -15.56 -9.50
N LEU A 199 -14.93 -14.45 -9.12
CA LEU A 199 -15.14 -13.13 -9.72
C LEU A 199 -14.71 -13.11 -11.20
N ALA A 200 -13.60 -13.77 -11.55
CA ALA A 200 -13.10 -13.85 -12.91
C ALA A 200 -14.02 -14.64 -13.86
N GLN A 201 -14.80 -15.59 -13.33
CA GLN A 201 -15.79 -16.37 -14.09
C GLN A 201 -17.11 -15.62 -14.32
N ARG A 202 -17.35 -14.51 -13.62
CA ARG A 202 -18.55 -13.70 -13.84
C ARG A 202 -18.44 -12.94 -15.18
N PRO A 203 -19.58 -12.63 -15.81
CA PRO A 203 -19.62 -11.66 -16.90
C PRO A 203 -18.98 -10.34 -16.48
N ASN A 204 -18.39 -9.64 -17.45
CA ASN A 204 -17.82 -8.32 -17.22
C ASN A 204 -18.89 -7.36 -16.70
N LEU A 205 -18.49 -6.40 -15.85
CA LEU A 205 -19.34 -5.34 -15.35
C LEU A 205 -19.99 -4.60 -16.53
N THR A 206 -21.32 -4.57 -16.51
CA THR A 206 -22.12 -3.86 -17.51
C THR A 206 -22.23 -2.38 -17.17
N ALA A 207 -22.55 -1.54 -18.17
CA ALA A 207 -22.78 -0.11 -17.93
C ALA A 207 -23.91 0.15 -16.91
N ILE A 208 -24.92 -0.73 -16.85
CA ILE A 208 -26.01 -0.65 -15.88
C ILE A 208 -25.48 -0.90 -14.47
N GLU A 209 -24.72 -1.98 -14.24
CA GLU A 209 -24.13 -2.27 -12.93
C GLU A 209 -23.19 -1.14 -12.45
N LEU A 210 -22.45 -0.54 -13.39
CA LEU A 210 -21.60 0.61 -13.07
C LEU A 210 -22.43 1.84 -12.72
N ASP A 211 -23.54 2.09 -13.41
CA ASP A 211 -24.39 3.24 -13.13
C ASP A 211 -25.20 3.13 -11.82
N GLU A 212 -25.38 1.92 -11.28
CA GLU A 212 -26.00 1.71 -9.97
C GLU A 212 -25.04 2.04 -8.80
N THR A 213 -23.76 2.31 -9.07
CA THR A 213 -22.82 2.73 -8.04
C THR A 213 -23.13 4.13 -7.50
N SER A 214 -22.74 4.39 -6.25
CA SER A 214 -22.86 5.73 -5.64
C SER A 214 -22.25 6.80 -6.54
N ALA A 215 -23.01 7.86 -6.81
CA ALA A 215 -22.62 8.91 -7.74
C ALA A 215 -21.47 9.80 -7.22
N GLY A 216 -20.93 10.64 -8.10
CA GLY A 216 -19.92 11.64 -7.77
C GLY A 216 -18.54 11.04 -7.54
N ALA A 217 -17.86 11.50 -6.49
CA ALA A 217 -16.45 11.21 -6.26
C ALA A 217 -16.16 9.72 -5.98
N VAL A 218 -17.15 8.91 -5.56
CA VAL A 218 -16.97 7.46 -5.37
C VAL A 218 -16.63 6.79 -6.71
N ARG A 219 -17.32 7.17 -7.79
CA ARG A 219 -17.07 6.64 -9.14
C ARG A 219 -15.68 6.99 -9.64
N GLU A 220 -15.22 8.21 -9.36
CA GLU A 220 -13.85 8.64 -9.67
C GLU A 220 -12.82 7.80 -8.93
N THR A 221 -13.06 7.49 -7.65
CA THR A 221 -12.19 6.61 -6.87
C THR A 221 -12.12 5.19 -7.46
N LEU A 222 -13.25 4.64 -7.92
CA LEU A 222 -13.27 3.32 -8.57
C LEU A 222 -12.37 3.30 -9.83
N VAL A 223 -12.52 4.30 -10.71
CA VAL A 223 -11.70 4.45 -11.92
C VAL A 223 -10.22 4.61 -11.57
N MET A 224 -9.91 5.47 -10.61
CA MET A 224 -8.54 5.75 -10.17
C MET A 224 -7.84 4.49 -9.61
N LEU A 225 -8.55 3.69 -8.82
CA LEU A 225 -8.01 2.44 -8.28
C LEU A 225 -7.81 1.37 -9.36
N GLY A 226 -8.72 1.31 -10.35
CA GLY A 226 -8.54 0.47 -11.54
C GLY A 226 -7.27 0.83 -12.30
N TRP A 227 -7.04 2.12 -12.56
CA TRP A 227 -5.79 2.61 -13.16
C TRP A 227 -4.56 2.28 -12.32
N ALA A 228 -4.62 2.47 -11.01
CA ALA A 228 -3.49 2.17 -10.13
C ALA A 228 -3.10 0.68 -10.16
N LEU A 229 -4.07 -0.22 -10.30
CA LEU A 229 -3.80 -1.65 -10.49
C LEU A 229 -3.18 -1.92 -11.86
N ALA A 230 -3.80 -1.45 -12.95
CA ALA A 230 -3.31 -1.68 -14.31
C ALA A 230 -1.90 -1.12 -14.53
N LEU A 231 -1.59 0.03 -13.93
CA LEU A 231 -0.27 0.65 -14.06
C LEU A 231 0.81 -0.04 -13.20
N SER A 232 0.43 -0.92 -12.27
CA SER A 232 1.36 -1.51 -11.31
C SER A 232 2.33 -2.54 -11.91
N ASP A 233 1.99 -3.12 -13.07
CA ASP A 233 2.80 -4.11 -13.76
C ASP A 233 3.75 -3.51 -14.83
N GLN A 234 3.69 -2.19 -15.06
CA GLN A 234 4.41 -1.42 -16.10
C GLN A 234 4.13 -1.81 -17.55
N ASN A 235 3.13 -2.66 -17.79
CA ASN A 235 2.80 -3.12 -19.11
C ASN A 235 1.31 -2.97 -19.34
N LEU A 236 0.85 -1.71 -19.29
CA LEU A 236 -0.51 -1.37 -19.63
C LEU A 236 -0.80 -1.86 -21.04
N ASN A 237 -1.55 -2.96 -21.13
CA ASN A 237 -1.88 -3.54 -22.41
C ASN A 237 -3.13 -2.83 -22.98
N PRO A 238 -3.31 -2.83 -24.32
CA PRO A 238 -4.47 -2.16 -24.92
C PRO A 238 -5.82 -2.67 -24.42
N GLY A 239 -5.90 -3.93 -23.96
CA GLY A 239 -7.11 -4.52 -23.39
C GLY A 239 -7.48 -3.93 -22.03
N GLU A 240 -6.51 -3.76 -21.13
CA GLU A 240 -6.70 -3.09 -19.83
C GLU A 240 -7.14 -1.65 -20.01
N GLN A 241 -6.48 -0.93 -20.93
CA GLN A 241 -6.83 0.45 -21.24
C GLN A 241 -8.26 0.54 -21.77
N ALA A 242 -8.60 -0.25 -22.80
CA ALA A 242 -9.96 -0.27 -23.36
C ALA A 242 -10.99 -0.60 -22.28
N ARG A 243 -10.69 -1.56 -21.39
CA ARG A 243 -11.60 -1.92 -20.30
C ARG A 243 -11.78 -0.78 -19.29
N LEU A 244 -10.71 -0.08 -18.92
CA LEU A 244 -10.79 1.05 -18.00
C LEU A 244 -11.53 2.24 -18.61
N ASP A 245 -11.38 2.47 -19.92
CA ASP A 245 -12.13 3.50 -20.64
C ASP A 245 -13.64 3.17 -20.70
N GLU A 246 -14.00 1.90 -20.96
CA GLU A 246 -15.38 1.40 -20.88
C GLU A 246 -15.95 1.58 -19.47
N VAL A 247 -15.17 1.24 -18.44
CA VAL A 247 -15.59 1.36 -17.04
C VAL A 247 -15.80 2.82 -16.66
N ALA A 248 -14.89 3.72 -17.03
CA ALA A 248 -15.04 5.15 -16.79
C ALA A 248 -16.31 5.71 -17.47
N SER A 249 -16.57 5.30 -18.71
CA SER A 249 -17.79 5.65 -19.44
C SER A 249 -19.05 5.13 -18.75
N GLY A 250 -19.07 3.85 -18.35
CA GLY A 250 -20.21 3.24 -17.64
C GLY A 250 -20.47 3.87 -16.27
N LEU A 251 -19.42 4.32 -15.58
CA LEU A 251 -19.50 5.10 -14.36
C LEU A 251 -19.89 6.57 -14.60
N LYS A 252 -20.05 7.00 -15.86
CA LYS A 252 -20.32 8.40 -16.25
C LYS A 252 -19.23 9.38 -15.79
N VAL A 253 -17.99 8.94 -15.73
CA VAL A 253 -16.82 9.79 -15.49
C VAL A 253 -16.38 10.38 -16.83
N ALA A 254 -16.35 11.71 -16.93
CA ALA A 254 -15.94 12.40 -18.16
C ALA A 254 -14.52 12.01 -18.58
N ALA A 255 -14.26 11.86 -19.87
CA ALA A 255 -12.97 11.38 -20.39
C ALA A 255 -11.77 12.23 -19.92
N GLY A 256 -11.91 13.55 -19.87
CA GLY A 256 -10.86 14.44 -19.33
C GLY A 256 -10.57 14.15 -17.86
N ARG A 257 -11.61 13.94 -17.05
CA ARG A 257 -11.46 13.57 -15.63
C ARG A 257 -10.87 12.17 -15.47
N ALA A 258 -11.24 11.21 -16.30
CA ALA A 258 -10.64 9.88 -16.30
C ALA A 258 -9.13 9.92 -16.60
N ALA A 259 -8.70 10.78 -17.53
CA ALA A 259 -7.29 11.01 -17.81
C ALA A 259 -6.54 11.64 -16.61
N GLU A 260 -7.16 12.59 -15.90
CA GLU A 260 -6.60 13.13 -14.66
C GLU A 260 -6.45 12.05 -13.57
N LEU A 261 -7.47 11.20 -13.38
CA LEU A 261 -7.43 10.11 -12.40
C LEU A 261 -6.35 9.08 -12.74
N ARG A 262 -6.12 8.80 -14.03
CA ARG A 262 -4.96 8.02 -14.48
C ARG A 262 -3.66 8.70 -14.08
N SER A 263 -3.52 10.02 -14.28
CA SER A 263 -2.33 10.77 -13.86
C SER A 263 -2.15 10.76 -12.34
N TYR A 264 -3.22 10.78 -11.55
CA TYR A 264 -3.13 10.63 -10.09
C TYR A 264 -2.57 9.27 -9.70
N ALA A 265 -3.07 8.19 -10.30
CA ALA A 265 -2.57 6.84 -10.09
C ALA A 265 -1.08 6.70 -10.50
N ALA A 266 -0.70 7.23 -11.66
CA ALA A 266 0.69 7.20 -12.13
C ALA A 266 1.63 7.96 -11.18
N ASN A 267 1.25 9.18 -10.78
CA ASN A 267 2.03 9.98 -9.83
C ASN A 267 2.19 9.27 -8.48
N PHE A 268 1.14 8.64 -7.98
CA PHE A 268 1.22 7.86 -6.75
C PHE A 268 2.24 6.72 -6.86
N LEU A 269 2.22 5.94 -7.94
CA LEU A 269 3.19 4.86 -8.14
C LEU A 269 4.63 5.36 -8.22
N VAL A 270 4.86 6.52 -8.85
CA VAL A 270 6.18 7.17 -8.86
C VAL A 270 6.59 7.61 -7.46
N GLU A 271 5.72 8.27 -6.71
CA GLU A 271 6.01 8.68 -5.32
C GLU A 271 6.38 7.49 -4.44
N GLN A 272 5.67 6.39 -4.58
CA GLN A 272 5.97 5.17 -3.85
C GLN A 272 7.30 4.53 -4.32
N ALA A 273 7.67 4.63 -5.60
CA ALA A 273 9.00 4.22 -6.08
C ALA A 273 10.11 5.14 -5.54
N LEU A 274 9.84 6.44 -5.41
CA LEU A 274 10.75 7.42 -4.83
C LEU A 274 10.98 7.18 -3.33
N GLU A 275 10.06 6.53 -2.60
CA GLU A 275 10.33 6.10 -1.21
C GLU A 275 11.58 5.21 -1.11
N HIS A 276 11.83 4.37 -2.11
CA HIS A 276 13.03 3.53 -2.19
C HIS A 276 14.24 4.28 -2.73
N ALA A 277 14.03 5.40 -3.43
CA ALA A 277 15.09 6.25 -3.96
C ALA A 277 15.68 7.18 -2.89
N TYR A 278 14.99 7.42 -1.78
CA TYR A 278 15.47 8.28 -0.69
C TYR A 278 15.52 7.55 0.65
N PRO A 279 16.26 6.42 0.77
CA PRO A 279 16.42 5.75 2.06
C PRO A 279 17.01 6.72 3.09
N SER A 280 16.29 6.94 4.18
CA SER A 280 16.69 7.86 5.25
C SER A 280 16.96 9.29 4.79
N GLY A 281 16.29 9.73 3.71
CA GLY A 281 16.43 11.09 3.17
C GLY A 281 17.63 11.31 2.25
N HIS A 282 18.49 10.31 2.05
CA HIS A 282 19.61 10.38 1.11
C HIS A 282 19.23 9.75 -0.22
N ARG A 283 19.55 10.41 -1.33
CA ARG A 283 19.27 9.88 -2.67
C ARG A 283 20.18 8.67 -2.96
N ASP A 284 19.57 7.55 -3.26
CA ASP A 284 20.20 6.43 -3.97
C ASP A 284 20.01 6.67 -5.48
N GLU A 285 21.10 6.97 -6.19
CA GLU A 285 21.06 7.31 -7.62
C GLU A 285 20.49 6.19 -8.50
N ARG A 286 20.69 4.92 -8.12
CA ARG A 286 20.22 3.79 -8.91
C ARG A 286 18.72 3.59 -8.74
N ALA A 287 18.22 3.66 -7.51
CA ALA A 287 16.80 3.58 -7.21
C ALA A 287 16.06 4.82 -7.74
N HIS A 288 16.70 5.99 -7.67
CA HIS A 288 16.18 7.21 -8.29
C HIS A 288 16.04 7.07 -9.80
N ALA A 289 17.09 6.66 -10.50
CA ALA A 289 17.03 6.42 -11.95
C ALA A 289 15.95 5.38 -12.33
N ALA A 290 15.74 4.37 -11.49
CA ALA A 290 14.66 3.39 -11.69
C ALA A 290 13.27 4.00 -11.52
N ALA A 291 13.07 4.90 -10.54
CA ALA A 291 11.81 5.62 -10.34
C ALA A 291 11.53 6.61 -11.51
N ILE A 292 12.55 7.28 -12.03
CA ILE A 292 12.42 8.15 -13.21
C ILE A 292 12.07 7.34 -14.45
N ALA A 293 12.74 6.20 -14.66
CA ALA A 293 12.42 5.31 -15.78
C ALA A 293 11.00 4.72 -15.68
N LEU A 294 10.53 4.45 -14.45
CA LEU A 294 9.13 4.07 -14.21
C LEU A 294 8.18 5.17 -14.67
N ALA A 295 8.41 6.42 -14.27
CA ALA A 295 7.53 7.54 -14.62
C ALA A 295 7.32 7.66 -16.14
N GLY A 296 8.39 7.52 -16.92
CA GLY A 296 8.32 7.51 -18.38
C GLY A 296 7.47 6.35 -18.94
N LYS A 297 7.56 5.15 -18.36
CA LYS A 297 6.71 4.01 -18.75
C LYS A 297 5.24 4.21 -18.39
N LEU A 298 4.96 4.93 -17.30
CA LEU A 298 3.61 5.27 -16.89
C LEU A 298 2.99 6.38 -17.74
N GLY A 299 3.76 6.95 -18.68
CA GLY A 299 3.33 8.00 -19.60
C GLY A 299 3.44 9.41 -19.02
N LEU A 300 4.17 9.59 -17.91
CA LEU A 300 4.47 10.92 -17.38
C LEU A 300 5.58 11.57 -18.20
N SER A 301 5.40 12.87 -18.49
CA SER A 301 6.45 13.69 -19.09
C SER A 301 7.63 13.88 -18.13
N GLN A 302 8.77 14.33 -18.68
CA GLN A 302 9.94 14.67 -17.86
C GLN A 302 9.60 15.76 -16.83
N GLU A 303 8.86 16.80 -17.23
CA GLU A 303 8.48 17.89 -16.33
C GLU A 303 7.58 17.41 -15.19
N GLU A 304 6.59 16.56 -15.48
CA GLU A 304 5.73 15.96 -14.45
C GLU A 304 6.52 15.08 -13.49
N THR A 305 7.49 14.33 -14.00
CA THR A 305 8.36 13.47 -13.20
C THR A 305 9.26 14.28 -12.27
N GLU A 306 9.88 15.34 -12.77
CA GLU A 306 10.69 16.26 -11.98
C GLU A 306 9.84 16.96 -10.90
N ARG A 307 8.61 17.37 -11.26
CA ARG A 307 7.66 17.96 -10.33
C ARG A 307 7.26 16.97 -9.23
N ALA A 308 7.04 15.70 -9.56
CA ALA A 308 6.75 14.64 -8.60
C ALA A 308 7.94 14.41 -7.63
N ASP A 309 9.18 14.38 -8.14
CA ASP A 309 10.40 14.28 -7.31
C ASP A 309 10.57 15.46 -6.35
N VAL A 310 10.37 16.70 -6.84
CA VAL A 310 10.44 17.91 -6.00
C VAL A 310 9.34 17.89 -4.94
N ARG A 311 8.10 17.54 -5.31
CA ARG A 311 6.98 17.42 -4.37
C ARG A 311 7.27 16.37 -3.31
N PHE A 312 7.78 15.21 -3.72
CA PHE A 312 8.16 14.13 -2.82
C PHE A 312 9.23 14.59 -1.82
N ARG A 313 10.31 15.21 -2.28
CA ARG A 313 11.39 15.71 -1.41
C ARG A 313 10.88 16.76 -0.42
N LYS A 314 10.06 17.71 -0.86
CA LYS A 314 9.43 18.71 0.02
C LYS A 314 8.54 18.04 1.07
N ALA A 315 7.71 17.07 0.66
CA ALA A 315 6.85 16.31 1.55
C ALA A 315 7.61 15.39 2.52
N ARG A 316 8.92 15.20 2.34
CA ARG A 316 9.79 14.43 3.25
C ARG A 316 10.79 15.30 4.01
N GLY A 317 10.75 16.62 3.83
CA GLY A 317 11.71 17.55 4.43
C GLY A 317 13.16 17.32 3.99
N ILE A 318 13.36 16.78 2.79
CA ILE A 318 14.69 16.55 2.20
C ILE A 318 15.27 17.86 1.63
N VAL A 319 14.39 18.80 1.27
CA VAL A 319 14.70 20.15 0.75
C VAL A 319 13.91 21.22 1.48
#